data_AF-A0A7X0J4M8-F1
#
_entry.id   AF-A0A7X0J4M8-F1
#
_cell.length_a   1.000
_cell.length_b   1.000
_cell.length_c   1.000
_cell.angle_alpha   90.00
_cell.angle_beta   90.00
_cell.angle_gamma   90.00
#
_symmetry.space_group_name_H-M   'P 1'
#
loop_
_entity.id
_entity.type
_entity.pdbx_description
1 polymer ?
#
loop_
_entity_poly.entity_id
_entity_poly.type
_entity_poly.pdbx_seq_one_letter_code
_entity_poly.pdbx_strand_id
1 'polypeptide(L)'
;MKLPQFAGTILIAFTTVALFANCTSSTTQKDGKTKMTLNATGDSSKVAITDTTRKPIDTAKYNALMLKLAHGDTTGKWPVKPQPYPLPGAILPFKRIVAYYGNIYSKRMGVLGEFAPKVMLSKLDAEVKKWEKADPSTPVQPALHYIAVVAQGDGGKDGKYRFRMPDKQIDSVLAISRMRKDMIVFLDIQVSLSDIRTELPLLEKYLKMPNVHLGIDPEFSMKNGVKPGKKIGTYDAADINYCSQYLANLVKKYNLPPKVFTVHRFTNRMVTNYKNIKLRPEVQLVMHMDGWGEPELKKGTYRHFIYSEPVEFTGFKLFYKNDIKKAPNRMMTPDELMKLTPIPVYIQYQ
;
A
#
# COMPACT_ATOMS: atom_id res chain seq x y z
N MET A 1 -46.00 -14.95 -31.52
CA MET A 1 -45.54 -15.13 -30.13
C MET A 1 -44.27 -14.30 -29.95
N LYS A 2 -44.39 -13.10 -29.37
CA LYS A 2 -43.28 -12.15 -29.18
C LYS A 2 -42.80 -12.23 -27.73
N LEU A 3 -41.55 -12.65 -27.51
CA LEU A 3 -40.86 -12.49 -26.22
C LEU A 3 -40.05 -11.18 -26.25
N PRO A 4 -40.08 -10.34 -25.20
CA PRO A 4 -39.17 -9.21 -25.08
C PRO A 4 -37.87 -9.63 -24.37
N GLN A 5 -36.73 -9.24 -24.95
CA GLN A 5 -35.43 -9.23 -24.27
C GLN A 5 -35.41 -8.11 -23.23
N PHE A 6 -35.28 -8.46 -21.96
CA PHE A 6 -34.96 -7.52 -20.89
C PHE A 6 -33.45 -7.22 -20.91
N ALA A 7 -33.10 -6.00 -21.31
CA ALA A 7 -31.79 -5.41 -21.05
C ALA A 7 -31.79 -4.81 -19.63
N GLY A 8 -31.11 -5.48 -18.70
CA GLY A 8 -30.92 -4.99 -17.33
C GLY A 8 -29.70 -4.08 -17.23
N THR A 9 -29.90 -2.78 -17.28
CA THR A 9 -28.88 -1.77 -16.99
C THR A 9 -28.75 -1.61 -15.47
N ILE A 10 -27.68 -2.15 -14.87
CA ILE A 10 -27.37 -1.95 -13.45
C ILE A 10 -26.74 -0.56 -13.28
N LEU A 11 -27.54 0.37 -12.76
CA LEU A 11 -27.13 1.72 -12.39
C LEU A 11 -26.55 1.70 -10.96
N ILE A 12 -25.22 1.83 -10.82
CA ILE A 12 -24.58 2.04 -9.51
C ILE A 12 -24.65 3.52 -9.20
N ALA A 13 -25.62 3.92 -8.37
CA ALA A 13 -25.75 5.29 -7.87
C ALA A 13 -24.65 5.60 -6.85
N PHE A 14 -23.80 6.58 -7.18
CA PHE A 14 -22.83 7.18 -6.26
C PHE A 14 -23.42 8.49 -5.71
N THR A 15 -23.86 8.49 -4.45
CA THR A 15 -24.20 9.71 -3.71
C THR A 15 -22.99 10.15 -2.88
N THR A 16 -22.20 11.07 -3.43
CA THR A 16 -21.20 11.83 -2.66
C THR A 16 -21.86 13.08 -2.09
N VAL A 17 -22.18 13.07 -0.80
CA VAL A 17 -22.53 14.29 -0.06
C VAL A 17 -21.23 14.88 0.50
N ALA A 18 -20.72 15.91 -0.17
CA ALA A 18 -19.69 16.79 0.35
C ALA A 18 -20.39 18.03 0.93
N LEU A 19 -20.50 18.11 2.25
CA LEU A 19 -20.97 19.31 2.93
C LEU A 19 -19.77 20.23 3.18
N PHE A 20 -19.77 21.36 2.49
CA PHE A 20 -18.93 22.51 2.74
C PHE A 20 -19.56 23.38 3.82
N ALA A 21 -18.77 23.86 4.77
CA ALA A 21 -19.08 25.04 5.56
C ALA A 21 -17.78 25.81 5.81
N ASN A 22 -17.68 26.96 5.14
CA ASN A 22 -16.69 28.00 5.36
C ASN A 22 -17.39 29.09 6.18
N CYS A 23 -16.85 29.50 7.32
CA CYS A 23 -17.11 30.79 7.95
C CYS A 23 -15.86 31.23 8.76
N THR A 24 -15.20 32.29 8.27
CA THR A 24 -14.46 33.32 9.02
C THR A 24 -15.44 34.10 9.92
N SER A 25 -15.13 34.74 11.06
CA SER A 25 -13.97 35.57 11.47
C SER A 25 -14.00 35.92 12.98
N SER A 26 -12.84 36.40 13.49
CA SER A 26 -12.58 37.27 14.68
C SER A 26 -12.84 36.69 16.09
N THR A 27 -12.02 36.87 17.14
CA THR A 27 -11.20 38.03 17.55
C THR A 27 -10.14 37.62 18.61
N THR A 28 -9.18 38.52 18.83
CA THR A 28 -8.33 38.79 20.03
C THR A 28 -6.99 38.07 20.20
N GLN A 29 -5.93 38.84 19.87
CA GLN A 29 -4.56 38.75 20.37
C GLN A 29 -4.51 38.93 21.89
N LYS A 30 -3.61 38.20 22.55
CA LYS A 30 -2.82 38.70 23.68
C LYS A 30 -1.38 38.22 23.55
N ASP A 31 -0.48 39.20 23.52
CA ASP A 31 0.96 39.06 23.52
C ASP A 31 1.48 38.40 24.81
N GLY A 32 2.44 37.51 24.64
CA GLY A 32 3.22 36.90 25.71
C GLY A 32 4.61 36.53 25.20
N LYS A 33 5.49 37.52 25.08
CA LYS A 33 6.92 37.34 24.78
C LYS A 33 7.57 36.50 25.89
N THR A 34 8.11 35.34 25.56
CA THR A 34 9.24 34.75 26.29
C THR A 34 10.26 34.25 25.29
N LYS A 35 11.41 34.92 25.26
CA LYS A 35 12.62 34.51 24.53
C LYS A 35 13.17 33.23 25.17
N MET A 36 13.35 32.18 24.38
CA MET A 36 14.35 31.15 24.68
C MET A 36 15.22 30.95 23.44
N THR A 37 16.42 31.49 23.56
CA THR A 37 17.58 31.26 22.70
C THR A 37 18.07 29.84 22.93
N LEU A 38 18.08 28.98 21.92
CA LEU A 38 18.90 27.76 21.94
C LEU A 38 19.57 27.58 20.59
N ASN A 39 20.89 27.49 20.69
CA ASN A 39 21.87 27.53 19.62
C ASN A 39 21.76 26.34 18.67
N ALA A 40 21.99 26.63 17.40
CA ALA A 40 22.33 25.66 16.38
C ALA A 40 23.81 25.28 16.50
N THR A 41 24.12 23.98 16.56
CA THR A 41 25.41 23.41 16.14
C THR A 41 25.30 21.91 15.91
N GLY A 42 25.67 21.48 14.70
CA GLY A 42 26.15 20.13 14.29
C GLY A 42 25.25 18.91 14.56
N ASP A 43 25.27 17.84 13.80
CA ASP A 43 26.12 17.42 12.70
C ASP A 43 25.32 16.34 11.94
N SER A 44 25.32 16.45 10.62
CA SER A 44 24.79 15.44 9.72
C SER A 44 25.86 14.38 9.52
N SER A 45 25.76 13.20 10.12
CA SER A 45 26.43 12.03 9.55
C SER A 45 25.96 10.67 10.08
N LYS A 46 25.61 9.83 9.10
CA LYS A 46 25.81 8.37 9.03
C LYS A 46 25.14 7.49 10.08
N VAL A 47 23.98 6.95 9.71
CA VAL A 47 23.67 5.54 9.98
C VAL A 47 23.25 4.88 8.66
N ALA A 48 24.23 4.59 7.81
CA ALA A 48 24.09 3.52 6.82
C ALA A 48 24.63 2.27 7.50
N ILE A 49 23.74 1.47 8.11
CA ILE A 49 24.11 0.11 8.49
C ILE A 49 24.17 -0.67 7.18
N THR A 50 25.36 -0.76 6.59
CA THR A 50 25.70 -1.78 5.60
C THR A 50 25.69 -3.11 6.33
N ASP A 51 24.52 -3.73 6.42
CA ASP A 51 24.38 -5.09 6.92
C ASP A 51 24.89 -6.07 5.84
N THR A 52 26.19 -6.31 5.86
CA THR A 52 26.89 -7.31 5.04
C THR A 52 26.67 -8.74 5.54
N THR A 53 25.79 -8.97 6.52
CA THR A 53 25.61 -10.28 7.19
C THR A 53 24.40 -11.07 6.67
N ARG A 54 23.71 -10.57 5.65
CA ARG A 54 22.48 -11.21 5.13
C ARG A 54 22.83 -12.53 4.44
N LYS A 55 22.33 -13.63 5.01
CA LYS A 55 22.54 -14.98 4.48
C LYS A 55 21.81 -15.17 3.14
N PRO A 56 22.40 -15.93 2.20
CA PRO A 56 21.70 -16.38 0.99
C PRO A 56 20.34 -16.97 1.31
N ILE A 57 19.36 -16.78 0.42
CA ILE A 57 18.05 -17.37 0.61
C ILE A 57 18.12 -18.89 0.43
N ASP A 58 17.33 -19.62 1.23
CA ASP A 58 17.07 -21.03 1.00
C ASP A 58 16.06 -21.16 -0.16
N THR A 59 16.56 -21.52 -1.35
CA THR A 59 15.76 -21.59 -2.58
C THR A 59 14.76 -22.75 -2.54
N ALA A 60 15.06 -23.86 -1.86
CA ALA A 60 14.13 -24.97 -1.71
C ALA A 60 12.95 -24.55 -0.83
N LYS A 61 13.22 -23.88 0.30
CA LYS A 61 12.18 -23.30 1.15
C LYS A 61 11.38 -22.23 0.43
N TYR A 62 12.03 -21.35 -0.34
CA TYR A 62 11.34 -20.35 -1.16
C TYR A 62 10.34 -21.01 -2.12
N ASN A 63 10.78 -22.02 -2.87
CA ASN A 63 9.92 -22.75 -3.81
C ASN A 63 8.74 -23.44 -3.12
N ALA A 64 8.97 -24.07 -1.97
CA ALA A 64 7.90 -24.69 -1.17
C ALA A 64 6.87 -23.65 -0.70
N LEU A 65 7.30 -22.47 -0.25
CA LEU A 65 6.41 -21.39 0.16
C LEU A 65 5.64 -20.79 -1.02
N MET A 66 6.27 -20.64 -2.18
CA MET A 66 5.56 -20.19 -3.40
C MET A 66 4.46 -21.15 -3.82
N LEU A 67 4.71 -22.46 -3.74
CA LEU A 67 3.68 -23.48 -3.98
C LEU A 67 2.56 -23.44 -2.92
N LYS A 68 2.91 -23.23 -1.64
CA LYS A 68 1.92 -23.02 -0.57
C LYS A 68 1.02 -21.81 -0.89
N LEU A 69 1.61 -20.67 -1.27
CA LEU A 69 0.84 -19.46 -1.64
C LEU A 69 -0.02 -19.68 -2.89
N ALA A 70 0.43 -20.50 -3.84
CA ALA A 70 -0.38 -20.84 -5.01
C ALA A 70 -1.63 -21.67 -4.66
N HIS A 71 -1.73 -22.22 -3.44
CA HIS A 71 -2.93 -22.85 -2.89
C HIS A 71 -3.59 -23.86 -3.85
N GLY A 72 -2.74 -24.72 -4.43
CA GLY A 72 -3.19 -25.77 -5.33
C GLY A 72 -3.72 -25.29 -6.69
N ASP A 73 -3.37 -24.08 -7.16
CA ASP A 73 -3.73 -23.63 -8.51
C ASP A 73 -3.26 -24.64 -9.58
N THR A 74 -4.22 -25.29 -10.24
CA THR A 74 -3.97 -26.27 -11.30
C THR A 74 -3.97 -25.63 -12.69
N THR A 75 -4.32 -24.34 -12.80
CA THR A 75 -4.41 -23.64 -14.08
C THR A 75 -3.05 -23.22 -14.65
N GLY A 76 -2.00 -23.30 -13.84
CA GLY A 76 -0.64 -22.89 -14.21
C GLY A 76 -0.41 -21.37 -14.17
N LYS A 77 -1.35 -20.60 -13.59
CA LYS A 77 -1.19 -19.14 -13.43
C LYS A 77 -0.34 -18.79 -12.22
N TRP A 78 -0.44 -19.57 -11.14
CA TRP A 78 0.25 -19.37 -9.88
C TRP A 78 1.05 -20.60 -9.46
N PRO A 79 2.27 -20.44 -8.92
CA PRO A 79 3.04 -19.19 -8.91
C PRO A 79 3.45 -18.83 -10.35
N VAL A 80 3.58 -17.52 -10.64
CA VAL A 80 4.06 -17.04 -11.96
C VAL A 80 5.44 -17.64 -12.26
N LYS A 81 5.73 -17.98 -13.52
CA LYS A 81 7.05 -18.46 -13.96
C LYS A 81 7.45 -17.80 -15.28
N PRO A 82 8.74 -17.49 -15.50
CA PRO A 82 9.83 -17.56 -14.52
C PRO A 82 9.78 -16.40 -13.52
N GLN A 83 10.22 -16.65 -12.28
CA GLN A 83 10.44 -15.61 -11.26
C GLN A 83 11.91 -15.62 -10.84
N PRO A 84 12.56 -14.45 -10.68
CA PRO A 84 13.87 -14.39 -10.07
C PRO A 84 13.78 -14.78 -8.59
N TYR A 85 14.84 -15.41 -8.08
CA TYR A 85 15.00 -15.54 -6.64
C TYR A 85 15.30 -14.16 -6.02
N PRO A 86 14.66 -13.79 -4.91
CA PRO A 86 14.92 -12.50 -4.27
C PRO A 86 16.29 -12.46 -3.60
N LEU A 87 16.81 -11.25 -3.39
CA LEU A 87 18.07 -11.05 -2.65
C LEU A 87 17.95 -11.44 -1.16
N PRO A 88 19.09 -11.70 -0.48
CA PRO A 88 19.14 -11.84 0.98
C PRO A 88 18.39 -10.74 1.73
N GLY A 89 17.60 -11.13 2.74
CA GLY A 89 16.74 -10.22 3.50
C GLY A 89 15.33 -10.02 2.93
N ALA A 90 14.94 -10.83 1.95
CA ALA A 90 13.56 -10.91 1.46
C ALA A 90 12.55 -11.17 2.60
N ILE A 91 11.40 -10.50 2.52
CA ILE A 91 10.30 -10.63 3.47
C ILE A 91 9.32 -11.67 2.95
N LEU A 92 8.95 -11.60 1.68
CA LEU A 92 8.00 -12.46 1.00
C LEU A 92 8.74 -13.60 0.28
N PRO A 93 8.19 -14.83 0.26
CA PRO A 93 7.00 -15.29 0.98
C PRO A 93 7.29 -15.76 2.43
N PHE A 94 8.48 -15.49 2.98
CA PHE A 94 8.93 -16.01 4.28
C PHE A 94 8.12 -15.48 5.48
N LYS A 95 7.54 -14.28 5.35
CA LYS A 95 6.68 -13.63 6.34
C LYS A 95 5.46 -13.04 5.65
N ARG A 96 4.35 -12.93 6.38
CA ARG A 96 3.15 -12.21 5.96
C ARG A 96 3.18 -10.79 6.48
N ILE A 97 2.98 -9.82 5.60
CA ILE A 97 2.93 -8.41 6.03
C ILE A 97 1.52 -8.09 6.50
N VAL A 98 1.39 -7.46 7.67
CA VAL A 98 0.11 -6.93 8.20
C VAL A 98 0.29 -5.44 8.45
N ALA A 99 -0.42 -4.62 7.68
CA ALA A 99 -0.23 -3.18 7.59
C ALA A 99 -1.45 -2.38 8.05
N TYR A 100 -1.23 -1.30 8.79
CA TYR A 100 -2.23 -0.25 9.01
C TYR A 100 -2.02 0.88 8.01
N TYR A 101 -3.06 1.20 7.24
CA TYR A 101 -3.03 2.22 6.19
C TYR A 101 -3.55 3.56 6.68
N GLY A 102 -2.96 4.63 6.16
CA GLY A 102 -3.62 5.93 6.14
C GLY A 102 -2.70 7.14 6.26
N ASN A 103 -3.25 8.24 6.78
CA ASN A 103 -2.52 9.51 6.93
C ASN A 103 -2.77 10.13 8.31
N ILE A 104 -1.71 10.40 9.08
CA ILE A 104 -1.79 10.97 10.44
C ILE A 104 -2.34 12.40 10.54
N TYR A 105 -2.47 13.15 9.42
CA TYR A 105 -3.21 14.42 9.41
C TYR A 105 -4.73 14.25 9.30
N SER A 106 -5.22 13.04 8.99
CA SER A 106 -6.65 12.82 8.78
C SER A 106 -7.13 11.53 9.43
N LYS A 107 -8.01 11.68 10.43
CA LYS A 107 -8.75 10.57 11.05
C LYS A 107 -9.73 9.88 10.09
N ARG A 108 -9.92 10.41 8.88
CA ARG A 108 -10.84 9.88 7.86
C ARG A 108 -10.13 9.12 6.75
N MET A 109 -8.80 9.14 6.71
CA MET A 109 -7.99 8.54 5.65
C MET A 109 -7.34 7.22 6.09
N GLY A 110 -7.96 6.49 7.01
CA GLY A 110 -7.54 5.15 7.42
C GLY A 110 -7.09 5.04 8.87
N VAL A 111 -7.14 3.80 9.37
CA VAL A 111 -6.89 3.42 10.77
C VAL A 111 -5.57 3.94 11.34
N LEU A 112 -4.53 4.14 10.51
CA LEU A 112 -3.23 4.66 10.93
C LEU A 112 -3.34 6.07 11.54
N GLY A 113 -4.22 6.91 10.99
CA GLY A 113 -4.44 8.28 11.46
C GLY A 113 -5.62 8.43 12.42
N GLU A 114 -6.38 7.37 12.67
CA GLU A 114 -7.62 7.44 13.45
C GLU A 114 -7.38 7.52 14.96
N PHE A 115 -6.31 6.90 15.45
CA PHE A 115 -6.01 6.78 16.88
C PHE A 115 -4.65 7.40 17.24
N ALA A 116 -4.46 7.71 18.53
CA ALA A 116 -3.15 8.07 19.06
C ALA A 116 -2.15 6.91 18.86
N PRO A 117 -0.84 7.16 18.64
CA PRO A 117 0.12 6.14 18.22
C PRO A 117 0.14 4.87 19.08
N LYS A 118 0.14 4.98 20.41
CA LYS A 118 0.15 3.81 21.32
C LYS A 118 -1.12 2.96 21.17
N VAL A 119 -2.28 3.59 21.02
CA VAL A 119 -3.56 2.90 20.83
C VAL A 119 -3.61 2.25 19.45
N MET A 120 -3.15 2.96 18.41
CA MET A 120 -3.04 2.44 17.06
C MET A 120 -2.15 1.19 17.00
N LEU A 121 -0.97 1.23 17.62
CA LEU A 121 -0.03 0.10 17.66
C LEU A 121 -0.62 -1.10 18.43
N SER A 122 -1.28 -0.88 19.56
CA SER A 122 -1.96 -1.96 20.30
C SER A 122 -3.06 -2.64 19.47
N LYS A 123 -3.79 -1.87 18.66
CA LYS A 123 -4.78 -2.44 17.72
C LYS A 123 -4.12 -3.23 16.59
N LEU A 124 -3.01 -2.72 16.04
CA LEU A 124 -2.22 -3.45 15.05
C LEU A 124 -1.71 -4.78 15.64
N ASP A 125 -1.26 -4.80 16.89
CA ASP A 125 -0.82 -6.01 17.59
C ASP A 125 -1.95 -7.05 17.72
N ALA A 126 -3.18 -6.60 17.89
CA ALA A 126 -4.33 -7.50 17.90
C ALA A 126 -4.57 -8.14 16.52
N GLU A 127 -4.42 -7.38 15.42
CA GLU A 127 -4.51 -7.98 14.07
C GLU A 127 -3.33 -8.92 13.77
N VAL A 128 -2.12 -8.56 14.19
CA VAL A 128 -0.93 -9.43 14.08
C VAL A 128 -1.20 -10.78 14.74
N LYS A 129 -1.68 -10.78 16.00
CA LYS A 129 -2.01 -12.02 16.73
C LYS A 129 -3.08 -12.87 16.04
N LYS A 130 -4.08 -12.24 15.41
CA LYS A 130 -5.10 -12.99 14.64
C LYS A 130 -4.47 -13.73 13.45
N TRP A 131 -3.54 -13.08 12.75
CA TRP A 131 -2.83 -13.69 11.62
C TRP A 131 -1.84 -14.77 12.04
N GLU A 132 -1.12 -14.57 13.14
CA GLU A 132 -0.26 -15.60 13.73
C GLU A 132 -1.06 -16.84 14.14
N LYS A 133 -2.29 -16.65 14.66
CA LYS A 133 -3.19 -17.76 14.99
C LYS A 133 -3.71 -18.48 13.75
N ALA A 134 -4.08 -17.74 12.69
CA ALA A 134 -4.67 -18.30 11.48
C ALA A 134 -3.65 -19.06 10.59
N ASP A 135 -2.37 -18.66 10.62
CA ASP A 135 -1.29 -19.34 9.89
C ASP A 135 0.01 -19.36 10.71
N PRO A 136 0.11 -20.23 11.73
CA PRO A 136 1.26 -20.27 12.66
C PRO A 136 2.61 -20.56 11.98
N SER A 137 2.57 -21.18 10.80
CA SER A 137 3.78 -21.51 10.02
C SER A 137 4.38 -20.34 9.24
N THR A 138 3.67 -19.21 9.15
CA THR A 138 4.12 -18.01 8.43
C THR A 138 4.19 -16.83 9.41
N PRO A 139 5.38 -16.44 9.89
CA PRO A 139 5.55 -15.31 10.80
C PRO A 139 4.97 -14.01 10.24
N VAL A 140 4.53 -13.10 11.11
CA VAL A 140 3.94 -11.82 10.71
C VAL A 140 4.96 -10.69 10.79
N GLN A 141 4.99 -9.85 9.76
CA GLN A 141 5.80 -8.64 9.63
C GLN A 141 4.88 -7.41 9.74
N PRO A 142 4.83 -6.73 10.89
CA PRO A 142 3.95 -5.56 11.08
C PRO A 142 4.43 -4.36 10.25
N ALA A 143 3.50 -3.56 9.76
CA ALA A 143 3.80 -2.40 8.92
C ALA A 143 2.89 -1.20 9.17
N LEU A 144 3.43 0.00 8.91
CA LEU A 144 2.64 1.21 8.69
C LEU A 144 2.67 1.55 7.21
N HIS A 145 1.51 1.74 6.58
CA HIS A 145 1.43 2.13 5.19
C HIS A 145 0.88 3.56 5.10
N TYR A 146 1.78 4.52 4.95
CA TYR A 146 1.48 5.94 5.06
C TYR A 146 1.35 6.63 3.71
N ILE A 147 0.30 7.42 3.53
CA ILE A 147 0.08 8.20 2.31
C ILE A 147 0.96 9.45 2.32
N ALA A 148 2.10 9.37 1.65
CA ALA A 148 3.10 10.42 1.59
C ALA A 148 2.79 11.48 0.52
N VAL A 149 2.11 11.09 -0.56
CA VAL A 149 1.55 12.00 -1.56
C VAL A 149 0.06 11.69 -1.70
N VAL A 150 -0.77 12.66 -1.34
CA VAL A 150 -2.23 12.49 -1.27
C VAL A 150 -2.88 13.15 -2.48
N ALA A 151 -3.72 12.44 -3.21
CA ALA A 151 -4.60 13.06 -4.18
C ALA A 151 -5.71 13.83 -3.47
N GLN A 152 -5.99 15.06 -3.90
CA GLN A 152 -6.93 15.95 -3.22
C GLN A 152 -7.77 16.76 -4.19
N GLY A 153 -8.89 17.29 -3.70
CA GLY A 153 -9.82 18.08 -4.50
C GLY A 153 -9.31 19.48 -4.86
N ASP A 154 -8.34 20.01 -4.11
CA ASP A 154 -7.73 21.31 -4.38
C ASP A 154 -6.53 21.16 -5.33
N GLY A 155 -6.50 22.00 -6.37
CA GLY A 155 -5.46 21.96 -7.40
C GLY A 155 -4.06 22.31 -6.90
N GLY A 156 -3.94 22.98 -5.76
CA GLY A 156 -2.70 23.54 -5.27
C GLY A 156 -2.16 24.64 -6.20
N LYS A 157 -0.96 25.12 -5.90
CA LYS A 157 -0.31 26.22 -6.65
C LYS A 157 0.06 25.83 -8.09
N ASP A 158 0.28 24.54 -8.36
CA ASP A 158 0.72 24.02 -9.64
C ASP A 158 -0.40 23.28 -10.42
N GLY A 159 -1.63 23.33 -9.92
CA GLY A 159 -2.79 22.69 -10.55
C GLY A 159 -2.70 21.16 -10.61
N LYS A 160 -1.87 20.52 -9.78
CA LYS A 160 -1.63 19.07 -9.82
C LYS A 160 -2.57 18.23 -8.97
N TYR A 161 -3.46 18.86 -8.19
CA TYR A 161 -4.49 18.15 -7.40
C TYR A 161 -3.93 17.08 -6.46
N ARG A 162 -2.75 17.37 -5.89
CA ARG A 162 -2.04 16.50 -4.95
C ARG A 162 -1.37 17.32 -3.87
N PHE A 163 -1.22 16.75 -2.68
CA PHE A 163 -0.48 17.33 -1.57
C PHE A 163 0.63 16.39 -1.12
N ARG A 164 1.87 16.87 -1.21
CA ARG A 164 3.05 16.17 -0.67
C ARG A 164 3.10 16.43 0.83
N MET A 165 3.12 15.36 1.62
CA MET A 165 3.26 15.48 3.06
C MET A 165 4.60 16.15 3.40
N PRO A 166 4.63 17.10 4.35
CA PRO A 166 5.89 17.65 4.84
C PRO A 166 6.77 16.55 5.42
N ASP A 167 8.08 16.69 5.28
CA ASP A 167 9.08 15.75 5.80
C ASP A 167 8.84 15.35 7.26
N LYS A 168 8.51 16.33 8.12
CA LYS A 168 8.20 16.11 9.54
C LYS A 168 7.10 15.08 9.77
N GLN A 169 6.15 14.93 8.84
CA GLN A 169 5.08 13.93 8.95
C GLN A 169 5.59 12.53 8.62
N ILE A 170 6.37 12.39 7.56
CA ILE A 170 7.02 11.10 7.24
C ILE A 170 7.97 10.71 8.38
N ASP A 171 8.71 11.67 8.93
CA ASP A 171 9.58 11.48 10.09
C ASP A 171 8.79 11.03 11.33
N SER A 172 7.57 11.57 11.52
CA SER A 172 6.69 11.15 12.62
C SER A 172 6.23 9.71 12.46
N VAL A 173 5.87 9.27 11.25
CA VAL A 173 5.51 7.86 10.99
C VAL A 173 6.71 6.94 11.22
N LEU A 174 7.91 7.35 10.81
CA LEU A 174 9.15 6.63 11.10
C LEU A 174 9.47 6.58 12.60
N ALA A 175 9.16 7.64 13.35
CA ALA A 175 9.30 7.63 14.81
C ALA A 175 8.30 6.66 15.45
N ILE A 176 7.05 6.63 14.97
CA ILE A 176 6.03 5.68 15.44
C ILE A 176 6.45 4.25 15.14
N SER A 177 7.00 3.96 13.96
CA SER A 177 7.44 2.60 13.63
C SER A 177 8.58 2.12 14.55
N ARG A 178 9.45 3.02 15.04
CA ARG A 178 10.50 2.69 16.02
C ARG A 178 9.97 2.38 17.42
N MET A 179 8.72 2.71 17.74
CA MET A 179 8.10 2.38 19.04
C MET A 179 7.83 0.88 19.18
N ARG A 180 7.89 0.12 18.08
CA ARG A 180 7.67 -1.32 18.04
C ARG A 180 8.80 -1.99 17.27
N LYS A 181 9.30 -3.11 17.78
CA LYS A 181 10.34 -3.89 17.09
C LYS A 181 9.83 -4.40 15.75
N ASP A 182 10.76 -4.50 14.81
CA ASP A 182 10.57 -5.12 13.50
C ASP A 182 9.40 -4.52 12.72
N MET A 183 9.18 -3.20 12.79
CA MET A 183 8.22 -2.54 11.90
C MET A 183 8.86 -2.05 10.61
N ILE A 184 8.15 -2.26 9.52
CA ILE A 184 8.44 -1.64 8.23
C ILE A 184 7.44 -0.52 7.93
N VAL A 185 7.84 0.39 7.03
CA VAL A 185 6.99 1.51 6.61
C VAL A 185 6.86 1.51 5.10
N PHE A 186 5.66 1.70 4.58
CA PHE A 186 5.42 2.00 3.18
C PHE A 186 5.12 3.48 3.02
N LEU A 187 5.68 4.09 1.99
CA LEU A 187 5.28 5.41 1.52
C LEU A 187 4.43 5.23 0.27
N ASP A 188 3.16 5.61 0.36
CA ASP A 188 2.19 5.53 -0.72
C ASP A 188 2.13 6.83 -1.52
N ILE A 189 1.99 6.70 -2.83
CA ILE A 189 1.95 7.84 -3.76
C ILE A 189 0.66 7.80 -4.58
N GLN A 190 -0.16 8.84 -4.39
CA GLN A 190 -1.33 9.16 -5.20
C GLN A 190 -1.01 10.40 -6.06
N VAL A 191 -0.63 10.19 -7.31
CA VAL A 191 -0.01 11.26 -8.15
C VAL A 191 -1.00 12.30 -8.67
N SER A 192 -2.28 11.98 -8.76
CA SER A 192 -3.32 12.84 -9.34
C SER A 192 -2.97 13.29 -10.77
N LEU A 193 -2.96 14.60 -11.07
CA LEU A 193 -2.54 15.16 -12.38
C LEU A 193 -1.01 15.34 -12.51
N SER A 194 -0.25 14.89 -11.51
CA SER A 194 1.20 14.71 -11.63
C SER A 194 1.52 13.35 -12.25
N ASP A 195 2.79 12.96 -12.25
CA ASP A 195 3.26 11.67 -12.74
C ASP A 195 4.25 11.02 -11.78
N ILE A 196 4.39 9.70 -11.89
CA ILE A 196 5.22 8.93 -10.94
C ILE A 196 6.72 9.23 -11.08
N ARG A 197 7.17 9.68 -12.26
CA ARG A 197 8.58 10.03 -12.49
C ARG A 197 8.94 11.34 -11.80
N THR A 198 7.97 12.24 -11.65
CA THR A 198 8.10 13.47 -10.86
C THR A 198 8.01 13.19 -9.35
N GLU A 199 7.05 12.36 -8.91
CA GLU A 199 6.78 12.21 -7.47
C GLU A 199 7.72 11.23 -6.75
N LEU A 200 8.07 10.10 -7.35
CA LEU A 200 8.86 9.05 -6.68
C LEU A 200 10.25 9.52 -6.23
N PRO A 201 11.06 10.22 -7.06
CA PRO A 201 12.42 10.61 -6.67
C PRO A 201 12.49 11.54 -5.46
N LEU A 202 11.42 12.31 -5.21
CA LEU A 202 11.35 13.21 -4.04
C LEU A 202 11.38 12.45 -2.71
N LEU A 203 11.07 11.15 -2.72
CA LEU A 203 11.09 10.29 -1.54
C LEU A 203 12.40 9.48 -1.40
N GLU A 204 13.42 9.69 -2.26
CA GLU A 204 14.68 8.92 -2.23
C GLU A 204 15.31 8.86 -0.84
N LYS A 205 15.31 10.01 -0.13
CA LYS A 205 15.94 10.14 1.19
C LYS A 205 15.35 9.16 2.21
N TYR A 206 14.09 8.75 2.04
CA TYR A 206 13.42 7.76 2.86
C TYR A 206 13.53 6.36 2.27
N LEU A 207 13.35 6.21 0.96
CA LEU A 207 13.39 4.90 0.29
C LEU A 207 14.77 4.22 0.37
N LYS A 208 15.83 4.99 0.57
CA LYS A 208 17.17 4.45 0.87
C LYS A 208 17.31 3.84 2.28
N MET A 209 16.32 3.99 3.17
CA MET A 209 16.33 3.34 4.48
C MET A 209 15.93 1.87 4.34
N PRO A 210 16.61 0.90 4.99
CA PRO A 210 16.32 -0.53 4.81
C PRO A 210 14.86 -0.94 5.03
N ASN A 211 14.20 -0.38 6.05
CA ASN A 211 12.84 -0.73 6.47
C ASN A 211 11.72 0.07 5.76
N VAL A 212 12.06 0.91 4.78
CA VAL A 212 11.09 1.72 4.03
C VAL A 212 10.85 1.14 2.64
N HIS A 213 9.58 1.03 2.28
CA HIS A 213 9.03 0.38 1.09
C HIS A 213 8.08 1.33 0.35
N LEU A 214 7.58 0.91 -0.82
CA LEU A 214 6.79 1.76 -1.72
C LEU A 214 5.39 1.20 -1.93
N GLY A 215 4.39 2.08 -1.85
CA GLY A 215 3.04 1.87 -2.39
C GLY A 215 2.77 2.85 -3.54
N ILE A 216 2.02 2.42 -4.56
CA ILE A 216 1.45 3.33 -5.56
C ILE A 216 -0.01 2.99 -5.79
N ASP A 217 -0.81 4.03 -6.01
CA ASP A 217 -2.23 3.90 -6.25
C ASP A 217 -2.62 4.34 -7.68
N PRO A 218 -2.81 3.38 -8.60
CA PRO A 218 -3.29 3.68 -9.94
C PRO A 218 -4.65 4.37 -9.97
N GLU A 219 -5.51 4.24 -8.95
CA GLU A 219 -6.82 4.93 -8.90
C GLU A 219 -6.65 6.44 -9.09
N PHE A 220 -5.53 6.97 -8.62
CA PHE A 220 -5.24 8.40 -8.66
C PHE A 220 -4.24 8.78 -9.75
N SER A 221 -3.87 7.90 -10.69
CA SER A 221 -3.06 8.31 -11.85
C SER A 221 -3.95 8.81 -12.98
N MET A 222 -4.17 10.13 -13.01
CA MET A 222 -5.18 10.76 -13.85
C MET A 222 -4.62 11.22 -15.20
N LYS A 223 -4.11 10.28 -15.99
CA LYS A 223 -3.44 10.54 -17.28
C LYS A 223 -4.31 11.27 -18.33
N ASN A 224 -5.63 11.28 -18.14
CA ASN A 224 -6.59 11.94 -19.03
C ASN A 224 -6.95 13.37 -18.60
N GLY A 225 -6.28 13.93 -17.59
CA GLY A 225 -6.53 15.30 -17.10
C GLY A 225 -7.80 15.46 -16.27
N VAL A 226 -8.55 14.38 -16.01
CA VAL A 226 -9.75 14.43 -15.17
C VAL A 226 -9.33 14.55 -13.71
N LYS A 227 -10.05 15.36 -12.92
CA LYS A 227 -9.78 15.53 -11.49
C LYS A 227 -9.87 14.19 -10.74
N PRO A 228 -9.02 13.96 -9.73
CA PRO A 228 -9.04 12.73 -8.94
C PRO A 228 -10.42 12.51 -8.27
N GLY A 229 -10.81 11.25 -8.10
CA GLY A 229 -12.09 10.88 -7.49
C GLY A 229 -13.33 11.03 -8.38
N LYS A 230 -13.20 11.53 -9.62
CA LYS A 230 -14.29 11.55 -10.61
C LYS A 230 -14.31 10.33 -11.52
N LYS A 231 -13.13 9.78 -11.80
CA LYS A 231 -12.92 8.54 -12.55
C LYS A 231 -11.77 7.79 -11.90
N ILE A 232 -11.73 6.47 -12.10
CA ILE A 232 -10.61 5.64 -11.72
C ILE A 232 -9.47 5.88 -12.73
N GLY A 233 -8.31 6.24 -12.22
CA GLY A 233 -7.07 6.41 -12.96
C GLY A 233 -6.45 5.10 -13.45
N THR A 234 -5.23 5.19 -13.97
CA THR A 234 -4.54 4.02 -14.52
C THR A 234 -3.03 4.18 -14.50
N TYR A 235 -2.34 3.08 -14.21
CA TYR A 235 -0.93 2.90 -14.50
C TYR A 235 -0.74 1.83 -15.58
N ASP A 236 0.27 2.03 -16.40
CA ASP A 236 0.76 1.01 -17.30
C ASP A 236 1.91 0.23 -16.67
N ALA A 237 2.19 -0.97 -17.19
CA ALA A 237 3.41 -1.70 -16.87
C ALA A 237 4.69 -0.84 -17.01
N ALA A 238 4.73 0.12 -17.93
CA ALA A 238 5.84 1.06 -18.06
C ALA A 238 6.06 1.93 -16.80
N ASP A 239 4.98 2.36 -16.14
CA ASP A 239 5.06 3.15 -14.89
C ASP A 239 5.54 2.25 -13.73
N ILE A 240 4.98 1.04 -13.64
CA ILE A 240 5.35 0.05 -12.62
C ILE A 240 6.82 -0.36 -12.79
N ASN A 241 7.27 -0.56 -14.04
CA ASN A 241 8.65 -0.89 -14.36
C ASN A 241 9.63 0.24 -14.07
N TYR A 242 9.20 1.50 -14.21
CA TYR A 242 9.98 2.65 -13.77
C TYR A 242 10.19 2.61 -12.26
N CYS A 243 9.12 2.41 -11.48
CA CYS A 243 9.21 2.27 -10.02
C CYS A 243 10.11 1.10 -9.60
N SER A 244 9.91 -0.09 -10.19
CA SER A 244 10.69 -1.28 -9.85
C SER A 244 12.17 -1.12 -10.21
N GLN A 245 12.48 -0.47 -11.34
CA GLN A 245 13.87 -0.13 -11.69
C GLN A 245 14.48 0.87 -10.71
N TYR A 246 13.72 1.90 -10.32
CA TYR A 246 14.19 2.92 -9.40
C TYR A 246 14.52 2.31 -8.03
N LEU A 247 13.63 1.47 -7.49
CA LEU A 247 13.88 0.72 -6.25
C LEU A 247 15.08 -0.23 -6.36
N ALA A 248 15.20 -0.96 -7.48
CA ALA A 248 16.35 -1.84 -7.71
C ALA A 248 17.68 -1.07 -7.74
N ASN A 249 17.69 0.13 -8.34
CA ASN A 249 18.87 0.99 -8.33
C ASN A 249 19.23 1.44 -6.90
N LEU A 250 18.25 1.78 -6.07
CA LEU A 250 18.49 2.11 -4.66
C LEU A 250 19.04 0.92 -3.88
N VAL A 251 18.49 -0.28 -4.11
CA VAL A 251 18.96 -1.52 -3.47
C VAL A 251 20.43 -1.78 -3.78
N LYS A 252 20.82 -1.67 -5.05
CA LYS A 252 22.22 -1.84 -5.48
C LYS A 252 23.13 -0.73 -4.94
N LYS A 253 22.72 0.53 -5.11
CA LYS A 253 23.53 1.70 -4.75
C LYS A 253 23.81 1.79 -3.25
N TYR A 254 22.85 1.40 -2.41
CA TYR A 254 22.94 1.53 -0.95
C TYR A 254 23.04 0.17 -0.22
N ASN A 255 23.25 -0.93 -0.94
CA ASN A 255 23.35 -2.30 -0.39
C ASN A 255 22.19 -2.67 0.56
N LEU A 256 20.96 -2.40 0.12
CA LEU A 256 19.74 -2.59 0.92
C LEU A 256 19.21 -4.03 0.81
N PRO A 257 18.40 -4.51 1.76
CA PRO A 257 17.54 -5.66 1.49
C PRO A 257 16.55 -5.34 0.35
N PRO A 258 16.01 -6.36 -0.34
CA PRO A 258 15.05 -6.15 -1.41
C PRO A 258 13.80 -5.41 -0.90
N LYS A 259 13.26 -4.52 -1.74
CA LYS A 259 12.10 -3.69 -1.39
C LYS A 259 10.80 -4.42 -1.69
N VAL A 260 9.83 -4.36 -0.78
CA VAL A 260 8.45 -4.67 -1.12
C VAL A 260 7.86 -3.47 -1.87
N PHE A 261 7.20 -3.74 -2.99
CA PHE A 261 6.56 -2.73 -3.82
C PHE A 261 5.10 -3.11 -4.06
N THR A 262 4.19 -2.33 -3.49
CA THR A 262 2.76 -2.61 -3.53
C THR A 262 2.07 -1.74 -4.58
N VAL A 263 1.26 -2.36 -5.44
CA VAL A 263 0.43 -1.69 -6.45
C VAL A 263 -1.03 -2.00 -6.14
N HIS A 264 -1.80 -0.95 -5.82
CA HIS A 264 -3.21 -1.06 -5.48
C HIS A 264 -4.07 -1.35 -6.72
N ARG A 265 -5.01 -2.30 -6.64
CA ARG A 265 -5.87 -2.69 -7.78
C ARG A 265 -7.21 -3.25 -7.31
N PHE A 266 -8.30 -2.74 -7.87
CA PHE A 266 -9.65 -3.31 -7.67
C PHE A 266 -10.53 -3.29 -8.93
N THR A 267 -9.97 -2.86 -10.06
CA THR A 267 -10.55 -3.04 -11.40
C THR A 267 -9.45 -3.42 -12.38
N ASN A 268 -9.83 -4.04 -13.50
CA ASN A 268 -8.87 -4.43 -14.55
C ASN A 268 -8.12 -3.22 -15.13
N ARG A 269 -8.83 -2.13 -15.43
CA ARG A 269 -8.25 -0.95 -16.12
C ARG A 269 -7.28 -0.12 -15.28
N MET A 270 -7.18 -0.38 -13.98
CA MET A 270 -6.21 0.30 -13.12
C MET A 270 -4.77 -0.04 -13.48
N VAL A 271 -4.52 -1.26 -14.00
CA VAL A 271 -3.18 -1.68 -14.44
C VAL A 271 -3.27 -2.24 -15.85
N THR A 272 -2.71 -1.52 -16.82
CA THR A 272 -2.64 -2.00 -18.20
C THR A 272 -1.35 -2.75 -18.48
N ASN A 273 -1.42 -3.68 -19.43
CA ASN A 273 -0.26 -4.42 -19.93
C ASN A 273 0.52 -5.18 -18.84
N TYR A 274 -0.16 -5.72 -17.82
CA TYR A 274 0.50 -6.35 -16.65
C TYR A 274 1.53 -7.43 -17.02
N LYS A 275 1.36 -8.13 -18.15
CA LYS A 275 2.32 -9.13 -18.67
C LYS A 275 3.69 -8.55 -19.00
N ASN A 276 3.79 -7.24 -19.22
CA ASN A 276 5.03 -6.52 -19.49
C ASN A 276 5.73 -6.03 -18.21
N ILE A 277 5.16 -6.29 -17.02
CA ILE A 277 5.80 -5.97 -15.74
C ILE A 277 7.01 -6.88 -15.54
N LYS A 278 8.16 -6.28 -15.27
CA LYS A 278 9.45 -6.95 -15.10
C LYS A 278 9.72 -7.20 -13.62
N LEU A 279 9.85 -8.48 -13.26
CA LEU A 279 10.25 -8.92 -11.93
C LEU A 279 11.76 -8.81 -11.75
N ARG A 280 12.21 -8.59 -10.51
CA ARG A 280 13.61 -8.26 -10.19
C ARG A 280 14.01 -8.87 -8.84
N PRO A 281 15.22 -9.44 -8.69
CA PRO A 281 15.70 -9.93 -7.38
C PRO A 281 15.63 -8.88 -6.25
N GLU A 282 15.76 -7.60 -6.61
CA GLU A 282 15.79 -6.46 -5.69
C GLU A 282 14.40 -6.01 -5.22
N VAL A 283 13.31 -6.46 -5.86
CA VAL A 283 11.96 -5.95 -5.63
C VAL A 283 10.95 -7.10 -5.55
N GLN A 284 10.21 -7.15 -4.45
CA GLN A 284 9.11 -8.09 -4.21
C GLN A 284 7.79 -7.39 -4.51
N LEU A 285 7.20 -7.64 -5.68
CA LEU A 285 6.05 -6.91 -6.19
C LEU A 285 4.73 -7.55 -5.71
N VAL A 286 3.90 -6.73 -5.08
CA VAL A 286 2.58 -7.12 -4.57
C VAL A 286 1.48 -6.45 -5.39
N MET A 287 0.67 -7.24 -6.08
CA MET A 287 -0.62 -6.77 -6.62
C MET A 287 -1.68 -6.86 -5.53
N HIS A 288 -2.12 -5.71 -5.03
CA HIS A 288 -2.90 -5.61 -3.80
C HIS A 288 -4.37 -5.30 -4.09
N MET A 289 -5.26 -6.21 -3.68
CA MET A 289 -6.71 -6.03 -3.83
C MET A 289 -7.22 -4.93 -2.89
N ASP A 290 -7.53 -3.76 -3.44
CA ASP A 290 -7.93 -2.54 -2.70
C ASP A 290 -9.43 -2.20 -2.86
N GLY A 291 -10.27 -3.21 -3.14
CA GLY A 291 -11.71 -3.03 -3.27
C GLY A 291 -12.42 -3.17 -1.92
N TRP A 292 -13.36 -2.29 -1.61
CA TRP A 292 -14.24 -2.44 -0.44
C TRP A 292 -15.58 -3.09 -0.80
N GLY A 293 -16.22 -3.71 0.18
CA GLY A 293 -17.53 -4.32 0.01
C GLY A 293 -17.73 -5.57 0.86
N GLU A 294 -18.90 -6.17 0.73
CA GLU A 294 -19.22 -7.44 1.39
C GLU A 294 -18.30 -8.59 0.92
N PRO A 295 -18.12 -9.65 1.73
CA PRO A 295 -17.18 -10.74 1.44
C PRO A 295 -17.25 -11.32 0.03
N GLU A 296 -18.45 -11.58 -0.50
CA GLU A 296 -18.60 -12.18 -1.83
C GLU A 296 -18.16 -11.24 -2.95
N LEU A 297 -18.45 -9.95 -2.84
CA LEU A 297 -17.96 -8.96 -3.80
C LEU A 297 -16.43 -8.92 -3.79
N LYS A 298 -15.81 -8.94 -2.61
CA LYS A 298 -14.34 -8.90 -2.49
C LYS A 298 -13.67 -10.15 -3.01
N LYS A 299 -14.24 -11.34 -2.75
CA LYS A 299 -13.80 -12.60 -3.39
C LYS A 299 -13.92 -12.52 -4.91
N GLY A 300 -15.02 -11.96 -5.41
CA GLY A 300 -15.23 -11.69 -6.84
C GLY A 300 -14.15 -10.78 -7.41
N THR A 301 -13.89 -9.63 -6.80
CA THR A 301 -12.85 -8.68 -7.20
C THR A 301 -11.47 -9.32 -7.20
N TYR A 302 -11.13 -10.09 -6.16
CA TYR A 302 -9.88 -10.82 -6.08
C TYR A 302 -9.73 -11.83 -7.23
N ARG A 303 -10.76 -12.63 -7.50
CA ARG A 303 -10.76 -13.61 -8.59
C ARG A 303 -10.63 -12.97 -9.97
N HIS A 304 -11.36 -11.89 -10.23
CA HIS A 304 -11.43 -11.27 -11.56
C HIS A 304 -10.27 -10.34 -11.88
N PHE A 305 -9.64 -9.73 -10.87
CA PHE A 305 -8.63 -8.71 -11.11
C PHE A 305 -7.28 -9.03 -10.49
N ILE A 306 -7.18 -9.92 -9.49
CA ILE A 306 -5.88 -10.34 -8.94
C ILE A 306 -5.46 -11.69 -9.52
N TYR A 307 -6.29 -12.72 -9.31
CA TYR A 307 -5.97 -14.08 -9.76
C TYR A 307 -5.80 -14.21 -11.28
N SER A 308 -6.66 -13.52 -12.05
CA SER A 308 -6.69 -13.59 -13.51
C SER A 308 -5.52 -12.89 -14.20
N GLU A 309 -4.85 -11.97 -13.50
CA GLU A 309 -3.75 -11.15 -14.01
C GLU A 309 -2.55 -11.25 -13.07
N PRO A 310 -1.87 -12.42 -13.10
CA PRO A 310 -0.85 -12.75 -12.12
C PRO A 310 0.45 -11.97 -12.39
N VAL A 311 1.15 -11.58 -11.32
CA VAL A 311 2.43 -10.83 -11.40
C VAL A 311 3.50 -11.50 -10.55
N GLU A 312 3.45 -11.40 -9.22
CA GLU A 312 4.42 -12.08 -8.33
C GLU A 312 3.80 -12.49 -7.01
N PHE A 313 3.46 -11.51 -6.16
CA PHE A 313 2.74 -11.71 -4.90
C PHE A 313 1.38 -11.02 -4.93
N THR A 314 0.49 -11.44 -4.04
CA THR A 314 -0.83 -10.84 -3.89
C THR A 314 -1.03 -10.27 -2.50
N GLY A 315 -1.87 -9.24 -2.44
CA GLY A 315 -2.32 -8.66 -1.19
C GLY A 315 -3.83 -8.46 -1.15
N PHE A 316 -4.34 -8.17 0.04
CA PHE A 316 -5.76 -7.99 0.29
C PHE A 316 -5.98 -6.91 1.35
N LYS A 317 -6.85 -5.94 1.04
CA LYS A 317 -7.25 -4.91 1.99
C LYS A 317 -8.55 -5.26 2.70
N LEU A 318 -8.66 -4.90 3.97
CA LEU A 318 -9.86 -5.01 4.79
C LEU A 318 -10.23 -3.60 5.29
N PHE A 319 -11.50 -3.22 5.17
CA PHE A 319 -11.97 -1.91 5.58
C PHE A 319 -12.91 -2.05 6.79
N TYR A 320 -12.49 -1.55 7.96
CA TYR A 320 -13.25 -1.68 9.20
C TYR A 320 -14.67 -1.11 9.10
N LYS A 321 -14.84 -0.05 8.30
CA LYS A 321 -16.10 0.69 8.16
C LYS A 321 -16.81 0.41 6.84
N ASN A 322 -16.09 0.20 5.75
CA ASN A 322 -16.69 0.12 4.41
C ASN A 322 -17.17 -1.29 4.06
N ASP A 323 -16.46 -2.34 4.50
CA ASP A 323 -16.83 -3.72 4.18
C ASP A 323 -18.11 -4.17 4.92
N ILE A 324 -18.46 -3.50 6.02
CA ILE A 324 -19.63 -3.82 6.85
C ILE A 324 -20.89 -3.04 6.46
N LYS A 325 -20.86 -2.22 5.40
CA LYS A 325 -21.99 -1.38 5.00
C LYS A 325 -23.17 -2.17 4.43
N LYS A 326 -22.91 -3.32 3.81
CA LYS A 326 -23.92 -4.20 3.21
C LYS A 326 -23.94 -5.54 3.93
N ALA A 327 -25.07 -6.23 3.86
CA ALA A 327 -25.19 -7.60 4.35
C ALA A 327 -24.04 -8.47 3.78
N PRO A 328 -23.41 -9.33 4.59
CA PRO A 328 -23.76 -9.74 5.96
C PRO A 328 -23.17 -8.85 7.08
N ASN A 329 -22.80 -7.59 6.78
CA ASN A 329 -22.31 -6.60 7.75
C ASN A 329 -21.07 -7.02 8.55
N ARG A 330 -20.19 -7.80 7.91
CA ARG A 330 -18.90 -8.21 8.48
C ARG A 330 -17.79 -8.14 7.45
N MET A 331 -16.56 -7.99 7.93
CA MET A 331 -15.36 -8.20 7.13
C MET A 331 -15.13 -9.70 6.87
N MET A 332 -14.30 -9.98 5.87
CA MET A 332 -13.69 -11.30 5.74
C MET A 332 -12.71 -11.56 6.88
N THR A 333 -12.61 -12.81 7.32
CA THR A 333 -11.68 -13.24 8.38
C THR A 333 -10.34 -13.71 7.80
N PRO A 334 -9.25 -13.76 8.60
CA PRO A 334 -8.01 -14.38 8.17
C PRO A 334 -8.19 -15.79 7.59
N ASP A 335 -9.00 -16.65 8.22
CA ASP A 335 -9.27 -18.01 7.74
C ASP A 335 -9.97 -18.04 6.38
N GLU A 336 -10.82 -17.06 6.08
CA GLU A 336 -11.44 -16.93 4.76
C GLU A 336 -10.43 -16.46 3.71
N LEU A 337 -9.51 -15.57 4.07
CA LEU A 337 -8.44 -15.11 3.17
C LEU A 337 -7.44 -16.23 2.89
N MET A 338 -7.15 -17.10 3.87
CA MET A 338 -6.29 -18.28 3.71
C MET A 338 -6.86 -19.33 2.74
N LYS A 339 -8.13 -19.21 2.36
CA LYS A 339 -8.79 -20.08 1.35
C LYS A 339 -8.79 -19.49 -0.05
N LEU A 340 -8.27 -18.27 -0.22
CA LEU A 340 -8.15 -17.65 -1.54
C LEU A 340 -7.01 -18.28 -2.34
N THR A 341 -7.16 -18.26 -3.65
CA THR A 341 -6.12 -18.70 -4.59
C THR A 341 -5.70 -17.53 -5.48
N PRO A 342 -4.42 -17.12 -5.46
CA PRO A 342 -3.40 -17.49 -4.47
C PRO A 342 -3.74 -16.91 -3.07
N ILE A 343 -3.07 -17.38 -2.02
CA ILE A 343 -3.19 -16.84 -0.66
C ILE A 343 -2.51 -15.48 -0.61
N PRO A 344 -3.20 -14.39 -0.18
CA PRO A 344 -2.58 -13.09 -0.02
C PRO A 344 -1.54 -13.10 1.11
N VAL A 345 -0.37 -12.52 0.82
CA VAL A 345 0.78 -12.45 1.74
C VAL A 345 1.06 -11.02 2.23
N TYR A 346 0.35 -10.04 1.68
CA TYR A 346 0.32 -8.66 2.17
C TYR A 346 -1.11 -8.27 2.53
N ILE A 347 -1.36 -7.98 3.80
CA ILE A 347 -2.67 -7.66 4.34
C ILE A 347 -2.66 -6.22 4.81
N GLN A 348 -3.64 -5.44 4.38
CA GLN A 348 -3.77 -4.04 4.78
C GLN A 348 -5.12 -3.78 5.43
N TYR A 349 -5.14 -3.08 6.55
CA TYR A 349 -6.35 -2.64 7.22
C TYR A 349 -6.52 -1.12 7.08
N GLN A 350 -7.75 -0.68 6.78
CA GLN A 350 -8.12 0.73 6.66
C GLN A 350 -9.34 1.09 7.49
#